data_AF-A0A928T7T3-F1
#
_entry.id   AF-A0A928T7T3-F1
#
_cell.length_a   1.000
_cell.length_b   1.000
_cell.length_c   1.000
_cell.angle_alpha   90.00
_cell.angle_beta   90.00
_cell.angle_gamma   90.00
#
_symmetry.space_group_name_H-M   'P 1'
#
loop_
_entity.id
_entity.type
_entity.pdbx_description
1 polymer ?
#
loop_
_entity_poly.entity_id
_entity_poly.type
_entity_poly.pdbx_seq_one_letter_code
_entity_poly.pdbx_strand_id
1 'polypeptide(L)'
;MKTLLAIIVLSTVLASAWAQEATKIGVKLEVSGDTGLEGQVKSYFSREFREIGDIEITEGEAFLAIGIIIMEPKNHAGQSLGYVMSVVVTDQTSVLTFGLAAMASTSDAQKAKQIGELIPKGGILVNHLLQTLNSTQLQETCKALAAQIDGTHLDRVRTRTRQLRAVLQNRDKK
;
A
#
# COMPACT_ATOMS: atom_id res chain seq x y z
N MET A 1 -10.04 -37.16 -32.42
CA MET A 1 -8.88 -36.26 -32.19
C MET A 1 -9.29 -34.82 -31.87
N LYS A 2 -10.23 -34.20 -32.58
CA LYS A 2 -10.68 -32.81 -32.31
C LYS A 2 -11.27 -32.59 -30.90
N THR A 3 -11.95 -33.58 -30.33
CA THR A 3 -12.55 -33.53 -28.98
C THR A 3 -11.53 -33.60 -27.84
N LEU A 4 -10.42 -34.33 -28.05
CA LEU A 4 -9.36 -34.48 -27.05
C LEU A 4 -8.51 -33.20 -26.91
N LEU A 5 -8.28 -32.50 -28.02
CA LEU A 5 -7.62 -31.18 -28.05
C LEU A 5 -8.42 -30.09 -27.31
N ALA A 6 -9.76 -30.10 -27.45
CA ALA A 6 -10.61 -29.13 -26.79
C ALA A 6 -10.58 -29.26 -25.25
N ILE A 7 -10.50 -30.48 -24.72
CA ILE A 7 -10.45 -30.74 -23.28
C ILE A 7 -9.11 -30.30 -22.69
N ILE A 8 -8.00 -30.53 -23.40
CA ILE A 8 -6.66 -30.12 -22.96
C ILE A 8 -6.56 -28.59 -22.90
N VAL A 9 -7.04 -27.88 -23.93
CA VAL A 9 -7.04 -26.40 -23.95
C VAL A 9 -7.93 -25.83 -22.84
N LEU A 10 -9.10 -26.42 -22.60
CA LEU A 10 -10.00 -25.98 -21.53
C LEU A 10 -9.39 -26.22 -20.12
N SER A 11 -8.65 -27.31 -19.95
CA SER A 11 -7.96 -27.61 -18.69
C SER A 11 -6.81 -26.64 -18.39
N THR A 12 -6.08 -26.20 -19.43
CA THR A 12 -4.99 -25.22 -19.26
C THR A 12 -5.50 -23.82 -18.92
N VAL A 13 -6.65 -23.42 -19.49
CA VAL A 13 -7.27 -22.11 -19.20
C VAL A 13 -7.83 -22.04 -17.77
N LEU A 14 -8.41 -23.15 -17.29
CA LEU A 14 -8.91 -23.23 -15.92
C LEU A 14 -7.78 -23.28 -14.88
N ALA A 15 -6.66 -23.93 -15.17
CA ALA A 15 -5.50 -23.95 -14.27
C ALA A 15 -4.85 -22.56 -14.11
N SER A 16 -4.83 -21.74 -15.17
CA SER A 16 -4.33 -20.35 -15.09
C SER A 16 -5.23 -19.42 -14.27
N ALA A 17 -6.53 -19.70 -14.16
CA ALA A 17 -7.45 -18.88 -13.38
C ALA A 17 -7.30 -19.08 -11.85
N TRP A 18 -6.88 -20.27 -11.42
CA TRP A 18 -6.62 -20.58 -10.00
C TRP A 18 -5.21 -20.19 -9.54
N ALA A 19 -4.32 -19.79 -10.45
CA ALA A 19 -2.92 -19.57 -10.13
C ALA A 19 -2.59 -18.18 -9.55
N GLN A 20 -3.52 -17.22 -9.53
CA GLN A 20 -3.13 -15.82 -9.29
C GLN A 20 -4.21 -14.95 -8.66
N GLU A 21 -4.76 -15.37 -7.51
CA GLU A 21 -5.22 -14.36 -6.55
C GLU A 21 -3.97 -13.84 -5.80
N ALA A 22 -3.18 -13.03 -6.50
CA ALA A 22 -2.05 -12.33 -5.90
C ALA A 22 -2.61 -11.44 -4.79
N THR A 23 -2.27 -11.74 -3.55
CA THR A 23 -2.70 -10.94 -2.41
C THR A 23 -2.19 -9.52 -2.60
N LYS A 24 -3.12 -8.60 -2.82
CA LYS A 24 -2.80 -7.19 -2.94
C LYS A 24 -2.36 -6.66 -1.59
N ILE A 25 -1.35 -5.80 -1.61
CA ILE A 25 -0.85 -5.09 -0.44
C ILE A 25 -1.67 -3.81 -0.31
N GLY A 26 -2.48 -3.72 0.75
CA GLY A 26 -3.23 -2.51 1.07
C GLY A 26 -2.31 -1.37 1.48
N VAL A 27 -2.44 -0.22 0.81
CA VAL A 27 -1.74 1.03 1.10
C VAL A 27 -2.78 2.14 1.31
N LYS A 28 -2.69 2.85 2.42
CA LYS A 28 -3.49 4.05 2.66
C LYS A 28 -2.74 5.26 2.12
N LEU A 29 -3.38 6.04 1.23
CA LEU A 29 -2.79 7.25 0.66
C LEU A 29 -3.61 8.48 1.06
N GLU A 30 -3.02 9.33 1.87
CA GLU A 30 -3.60 10.60 2.31
C GLU A 30 -2.76 11.75 1.75
N VAL A 31 -3.39 12.68 1.05
CA VAL A 31 -2.73 13.86 0.49
C VAL A 31 -3.47 15.08 1.01
N SER A 32 -2.74 16.12 1.39
CA SER A 32 -3.27 17.40 1.85
C SER A 32 -2.49 18.53 1.21
N GLY A 33 -3.16 19.62 0.83
CA GLY A 33 -2.52 20.75 0.16
C GLY A 33 -3.52 21.71 -0.46
N ASP A 34 -3.01 22.65 -1.26
CA ASP A 34 -3.85 23.61 -1.99
C ASP A 34 -4.82 22.91 -2.95
N THR A 35 -6.02 23.47 -3.09
CA THR A 35 -7.10 22.93 -3.90
C THR A 35 -6.65 22.74 -5.35
N GLY A 36 -6.59 21.49 -5.81
CA GLY A 36 -6.12 21.10 -7.15
C GLY A 36 -4.79 20.34 -7.15
N LEU A 37 -3.85 20.67 -6.25
CA LEU A 37 -2.59 19.93 -6.10
C LEU A 37 -2.81 18.57 -5.44
N GLU A 38 -3.71 18.51 -4.46
CA GLU A 38 -4.09 17.26 -3.80
C GLU A 38 -4.51 16.18 -4.81
N GLY A 39 -5.45 16.52 -5.69
CA GLY A 39 -5.98 15.61 -6.70
C GLY A 39 -4.92 15.17 -7.71
N GLN A 40 -4.02 16.08 -8.12
CA GLN A 40 -2.93 15.76 -9.04
C GLN A 40 -1.93 14.78 -8.42
N VAL A 41 -1.44 15.08 -7.21
CA VAL A 41 -0.50 14.21 -6.49
C VAL A 41 -1.12 12.85 -6.22
N LYS A 42 -2.37 12.81 -5.73
CA LYS A 42 -3.10 11.56 -5.50
C LYS A 42 -3.23 10.75 -6.79
N SER A 43 -3.50 11.40 -7.92
CA SER A 43 -3.59 10.75 -9.23
C SER A 43 -2.26 10.15 -9.68
N TYR A 44 -1.15 10.89 -9.53
CA TYR A 44 0.18 10.38 -9.86
C TYR A 44 0.54 9.15 -9.02
N PHE A 45 0.47 9.23 -7.69
CA PHE A 45 0.75 8.07 -6.83
C PHE A 45 -0.18 6.88 -7.15
N SER A 46 -1.46 7.14 -7.39
CA SER A 46 -2.42 6.08 -7.74
C SER A 46 -2.08 5.38 -9.04
N ARG A 47 -1.60 6.12 -10.05
CA ARG A 47 -1.17 5.51 -11.32
C ARG A 47 0.06 4.63 -11.10
N GLU A 48 1.09 5.15 -10.43
CA GLU A 48 2.33 4.40 -10.23
C GLU A 48 2.10 3.15 -9.36
N PHE A 49 1.26 3.21 -8.32
CA PHE A 49 0.91 2.01 -7.54
C PHE A 49 0.10 0.99 -8.33
N ARG A 50 -0.75 1.42 -9.26
CA ARG A 50 -1.45 0.50 -10.17
C ARG A 50 -0.49 -0.18 -11.14
N GLU A 51 0.54 0.53 -11.62
CA GLU A 51 1.55 -0.03 -12.52
C GLU A 51 2.39 -1.14 -11.86
N ILE A 52 2.57 -1.09 -10.54
CA ILE A 52 3.28 -2.13 -9.77
C ILE A 52 2.45 -3.44 -9.69
N GLY A 53 1.11 -3.35 -9.77
CA GLY A 53 0.21 -4.49 -9.96
C GLY A 53 -0.17 -5.29 -8.70
N ASP A 54 0.66 -5.29 -7.65
CA ASP A 54 0.38 -5.97 -6.38
C ASP A 54 -0.01 -5.02 -5.23
N ILE A 55 -0.32 -3.75 -5.54
CA ILE A 55 -0.71 -2.73 -4.57
C ILE A 55 -2.18 -2.36 -4.76
N GLU A 56 -2.90 -2.18 -3.65
CA GLU A 56 -4.25 -1.65 -3.61
C GLU A 56 -4.33 -0.42 -2.70
N ILE A 57 -4.84 0.70 -3.22
CA ILE A 57 -5.12 1.86 -2.40
C ILE A 57 -6.44 1.63 -1.66
N THR A 58 -6.41 1.66 -0.34
CA THR A 58 -7.57 1.38 0.53
C THR A 58 -7.78 2.50 1.55
N GLU A 59 -9.04 2.70 1.94
CA GLU A 59 -9.43 3.61 3.03
C GLU A 59 -9.47 2.91 4.39
N GLY A 60 -9.47 1.57 4.38
CA GLY A 60 -9.56 0.70 5.57
C GLY A 60 -8.20 0.27 6.10
N GLU A 61 -8.11 -1.00 6.48
CA GLU A 61 -6.85 -1.60 6.97
C GLU A 61 -5.80 -1.62 5.85
N ALA A 62 -4.62 -1.08 6.15
CA ALA A 62 -3.50 -1.00 5.22
C ALA A 62 -2.22 -1.46 5.94
N PHE A 63 -1.28 -2.04 5.20
CA PHE A 63 0.04 -2.39 5.71
C PHE A 63 0.96 -1.16 5.80
N LEU A 64 0.76 -0.19 4.90
CA LEU A 64 1.47 1.08 4.90
C LEU A 64 0.47 2.23 4.80
N ALA A 65 0.75 3.31 5.53
CA ALA A 65 0.07 4.58 5.34
C ALA A 65 1.07 5.62 4.84
N ILE A 66 0.70 6.34 3.79
CA ILE A 66 1.51 7.39 3.15
C ILE A 66 0.73 8.69 3.30
N GLY A 67 1.27 9.60 4.11
CA GLY A 67 0.76 10.96 4.27
C GLY A 67 1.61 11.95 3.47
N ILE A 68 0.98 12.77 2.66
CA ILE A 68 1.66 13.76 1.82
C ILE A 68 1.07 15.13 2.08
N ILE A 69 1.92 16.10 2.39
CA ILE A 69 1.56 17.52 2.44
C ILE A 69 2.25 18.21 1.27
N ILE A 70 1.49 18.87 0.41
CA ILE A 70 2.01 19.66 -0.70
C ILE A 70 1.52 21.10 -0.64
N MET A 71 2.41 22.05 -0.90
CA MET A 71 2.08 23.48 -0.92
C MET A 71 2.75 24.16 -2.11
N GLU A 72 2.09 25.20 -2.65
CA GLU A 72 2.68 26.12 -3.64
C GLU A 72 2.98 27.46 -2.98
N PRO A 73 4.18 27.65 -2.37
CA PRO A 73 4.53 28.94 -1.80
C PRO A 73 4.49 30.03 -2.86
N LYS A 74 3.90 31.18 -2.51
CA LYS A 74 3.86 32.37 -3.34
C LYS A 74 4.63 33.50 -2.68
N ASN A 75 5.34 34.31 -3.48
CA ASN A 75 5.98 35.52 -2.96
C ASN A 75 4.95 36.62 -2.65
N HIS A 76 5.40 37.75 -2.09
CA HIS A 76 4.52 38.88 -1.78
C HIS A 76 3.80 39.47 -3.00
N ALA A 77 4.30 39.22 -4.22
CA ALA A 77 3.66 39.60 -5.48
C ALA A 77 2.67 38.55 -6.02
N GLY A 78 2.42 37.46 -5.27
CA GLY A 78 1.53 36.37 -5.67
C GLY A 78 2.13 35.38 -6.69
N GLN A 79 3.42 35.50 -7.01
CA GLN A 79 4.08 34.61 -7.97
C GLN A 79 4.48 33.30 -7.29
N SER A 80 4.20 32.18 -7.96
CA SER A 80 4.59 30.84 -7.52
C SER A 80 6.11 30.70 -7.41
N LEU A 81 6.58 30.14 -6.30
CA LEU A 81 7.97 29.80 -6.04
C LEU A 81 8.25 28.31 -6.30
N GLY A 82 7.32 27.60 -6.95
CA GLY A 82 7.36 26.15 -7.11
C GLY A 82 6.53 25.43 -6.03
N TYR A 83 6.83 24.15 -5.81
CA TYR A 83 6.13 23.30 -4.85
C TYR A 83 7.05 22.83 -3.74
N VAL A 84 6.48 22.65 -2.55
CA VAL A 84 7.12 21.99 -1.41
C VAL A 84 6.29 20.78 -1.05
N MET A 85 6.92 19.60 -1.00
CA MET A 85 6.26 18.34 -0.66
C MET A 85 6.93 17.72 0.57
N SER A 86 6.14 17.39 1.58
CA SER A 86 6.54 16.55 2.71
C SER A 86 5.83 15.22 2.62
N VAL A 87 6.58 14.12 2.62
CA VAL A 87 6.04 12.75 2.56
C VAL A 87 6.40 12.02 3.84
N VAL A 88 5.41 11.41 4.46
CA VAL A 88 5.51 10.61 5.68
C VAL A 88 5.05 9.20 5.32
N VAL A 89 5.88 8.19 5.59
CA VAL A 89 5.52 6.78 5.41
C VAL A 89 5.51 6.12 6.77
N THR A 90 4.40 5.45 7.06
CA THR A 90 4.14 4.83 8.35
C THR A 90 3.82 3.35 8.14
N ASP A 91 4.55 2.48 8.84
CA ASP A 91 4.32 1.04 8.87
C ASP A 91 3.20 0.70 9.86
N GLN A 92 2.14 0.09 9.36
CA GLN A 92 0.97 -0.33 10.12
C GLN A 92 0.99 -1.86 10.38
N THR A 93 2.00 -2.58 9.89
CA THR A 93 2.10 -4.04 10.03
C THR A 93 2.29 -4.48 11.47
N SER A 94 2.94 -3.70 12.34
CA SER A 94 3.12 -4.05 13.76
C SER A 94 1.79 -4.06 14.51
N VAL A 95 0.91 -3.10 14.23
CA VAL A 95 -0.47 -3.01 14.74
C VAL A 95 -1.30 -4.18 14.24
N LEU A 96 -1.26 -4.47 12.94
CA LEU A 96 -1.99 -5.58 12.32
C LEU A 96 -1.49 -6.96 12.78
N THR A 97 -0.18 -7.16 12.89
CA THR A 97 0.43 -8.42 13.33
C THR A 97 0.10 -8.68 14.80
N PHE A 98 0.16 -7.65 15.64
CA PHE A 98 -0.24 -7.78 17.05
C PHE A 98 -1.74 -8.09 17.16
N GLY A 99 -2.58 -7.45 16.35
CA GLY A 99 -4.02 -7.74 16.29
C GLY A 99 -4.33 -9.15 15.85
N LEU A 100 -3.74 -9.60 14.74
CA LEU A 100 -3.90 -10.96 14.25
C LEU A 100 -3.38 -12.01 15.24
N ALA A 101 -2.21 -11.78 15.86
CA ALA A 101 -1.66 -12.69 16.86
C ALA A 101 -2.54 -12.76 18.11
N ALA A 102 -3.02 -11.62 18.59
CA ALA A 102 -3.87 -11.57 19.76
C ALA A 102 -5.26 -12.18 19.47
N MET A 103 -5.86 -11.91 18.30
CA MET A 103 -7.10 -12.56 17.86
C MET A 103 -6.93 -14.07 17.66
N ALA A 104 -5.81 -14.53 17.09
CA ALA A 104 -5.53 -15.97 16.95
C ALA A 104 -5.32 -16.68 18.29
N SER A 105 -5.04 -15.94 19.36
CA SER A 105 -4.89 -16.47 20.72
C SER A 105 -6.21 -16.52 21.52
N THR A 106 -7.30 -15.96 21.00
CA THR A 106 -8.64 -16.02 21.60
C THR A 106 -9.63 -16.74 20.67
N SER A 107 -10.28 -17.79 21.17
CA SER A 107 -11.37 -18.49 20.45
C SER A 107 -12.70 -17.73 20.45
N ASP A 108 -12.77 -16.62 21.17
CA ASP A 108 -13.98 -15.80 21.36
C ASP A 108 -13.90 -14.55 20.47
N ALA A 109 -14.81 -14.48 19.49
CA ALA A 109 -14.90 -13.38 18.52
C ALA A 109 -15.17 -12.02 19.17
N GLN A 110 -15.84 -12.01 20.33
CA GLN A 110 -16.19 -10.78 21.04
C GLN A 110 -14.97 -10.21 21.78
N LYS A 111 -14.13 -11.08 22.34
CA LYS A 111 -12.82 -10.70 22.91
C LYS A 111 -11.81 -10.30 21.84
N ALA A 112 -11.82 -10.98 20.70
CA ALA A 112 -11.00 -10.61 19.54
C ALA A 112 -11.27 -9.16 19.10
N LYS A 113 -12.55 -8.77 19.05
CA LYS A 113 -12.98 -7.41 18.72
C LYS A 113 -12.52 -6.37 19.76
N GLN A 114 -12.68 -6.65 21.05
CA GLN A 114 -12.22 -5.77 22.14
C GLN A 114 -10.70 -5.60 22.15
N ILE A 115 -9.95 -6.67 21.86
CA ILE A 115 -8.50 -6.60 21.74
C ILE A 115 -8.12 -5.73 20.54
N GLY A 116 -8.77 -5.89 19.39
CA GLY A 116 -8.55 -5.05 18.21
C GLY A 116 -8.77 -3.54 18.47
N GLU A 117 -9.72 -3.19 19.33
CA GLU A 117 -10.00 -1.80 19.71
C GLU A 117 -8.95 -1.19 20.66
N LEU A 118 -8.19 -2.01 21.40
CA LEU A 118 -7.14 -1.58 22.33
C LEU A 118 -5.77 -1.39 21.67
N ILE A 119 -5.61 -1.85 20.43
CA ILE A 119 -4.35 -1.70 19.71
C ILE A 119 -4.23 -0.25 19.25
N PRO A 120 -3.12 0.44 19.55
CA PRO A 120 -2.95 1.83 19.15
C PRO A 120 -3.14 1.97 17.65
N LYS A 121 -4.05 2.87 17.24
CA LYS A 121 -4.32 3.24 15.84
C LYS A 121 -3.15 3.97 15.16
N GLY A 122 -1.99 3.99 15.80
CA GLY A 122 -0.78 4.66 15.32
C GLY A 122 0.17 3.63 14.74
N GLY A 123 0.66 3.89 13.52
CA GLY A 123 1.74 3.10 12.95
C GLY A 123 3.11 3.68 13.31
N ILE A 124 4.16 2.95 12.94
CA ILE A 124 5.55 3.36 13.19
C ILE A 124 6.02 4.22 12.01
N LEU A 125 6.53 5.42 12.28
CA LEU A 125 7.18 6.24 11.26
C LEU A 125 8.40 5.50 10.70
N VAL A 126 8.34 5.13 9.41
CA VAL A 126 9.43 4.39 8.74
C VAL A 126 10.19 5.24 7.73
N ASN A 127 9.60 6.35 7.27
CA ASN A 127 10.31 7.31 6.43
C ASN A 127 9.69 8.70 6.52
N HIS A 128 10.52 9.72 6.36
CA HIS A 128 10.10 11.10 6.14
C HIS A 128 11.00 11.74 5.09
N LEU A 129 10.39 12.47 4.16
CA LEU A 129 11.09 13.21 3.13
C LEU A 129 10.49 14.61 3.00
N LEU A 130 11.36 15.61 2.82
CA LEU A 130 10.99 16.96 2.44
C LEU A 130 11.69 17.32 1.14
N GLN A 131 10.94 17.78 0.14
CA GLN A 131 11.47 18.10 -1.19
C GLN A 131 10.87 19.38 -1.75
N THR A 132 11.71 20.19 -2.39
CA THR A 132 11.31 21.38 -3.16
C THR A 132 11.36 21.05 -4.64
N LEU A 133 10.38 21.54 -5.39
CA LEU A 133 10.12 21.12 -6.77
C LEU A 133 9.77 22.35 -7.61
N ASN A 134 10.15 22.32 -8.88
CA ASN A 134 9.57 23.23 -9.86
C ASN A 134 8.28 22.63 -10.45
N SER A 135 7.52 23.45 -11.18
CA SER A 135 6.19 23.05 -11.66
C SER A 135 6.20 21.88 -12.65
N THR A 136 7.28 21.74 -13.42
CA THR A 136 7.45 20.68 -14.42
C THR A 136 7.86 19.33 -13.82
N GLN A 137 8.42 19.30 -12.61
CA GLN A 137 9.00 18.10 -12.00
C GLN A 137 8.05 17.32 -11.09
N LEU A 138 6.84 17.81 -10.84
CA LEU A 138 5.94 17.23 -9.85
C LEU A 138 5.62 15.76 -10.16
N GLN A 139 5.28 15.46 -11.42
CA GLN A 139 4.96 14.09 -11.85
C GLN A 139 6.16 13.15 -11.73
N GLU A 140 7.32 13.57 -12.24
CA GLU A 140 8.55 12.76 -12.20
C GLU A 140 8.97 12.48 -10.76
N THR A 141 8.78 13.45 -9.86
CA THR A 141 9.06 13.29 -8.45
C THR A 141 8.08 12.31 -7.80
N CYS A 142 6.77 12.44 -8.00
CA CYS A 142 5.80 11.48 -7.47
C CYS A 142 6.11 10.05 -7.95
N LYS A 143 6.54 9.89 -9.21
CA LYS A 143 7.00 8.61 -9.75
C LYS A 143 8.24 8.08 -9.05
N ALA A 144 9.28 8.90 -8.90
CA ALA A 144 10.50 8.52 -8.19
C ALA A 144 10.20 8.12 -6.73
N LEU A 145 9.31 8.84 -6.06
CA LEU A 145 8.90 8.56 -4.69
C LEU A 145 8.11 7.27 -4.56
N ALA A 146 7.16 7.02 -5.46
CA ALA A 146 6.42 5.77 -5.49
C ALA A 146 7.38 4.56 -5.68
N ALA A 147 8.33 4.67 -6.61
CA ALA A 147 9.35 3.65 -6.83
C ALA A 147 10.29 3.46 -5.62
N GLN A 148 10.68 4.55 -4.95
CA GLN A 148 11.48 4.48 -3.73
C GLN A 148 10.71 3.77 -2.61
N ILE A 149 9.44 4.12 -2.39
CA ILE A 149 8.58 3.48 -1.39
C ILE A 149 8.43 1.99 -1.69
N ASP A 150 8.27 1.63 -2.97
CA ASP A 150 8.18 0.25 -3.41
C ASP A 150 9.43 -0.57 -3.03
N GLY A 151 10.60 -0.13 -3.47
CA GLY A 151 11.85 -0.86 -3.25
C GLY A 151 12.31 -0.89 -1.78
N THR A 152 11.90 0.08 -0.95
CA THR A 152 12.36 0.15 0.45
C THR A 152 11.38 -0.43 1.46
N HIS A 153 10.08 -0.17 1.30
CA HIS A 153 9.07 -0.52 2.29
C HIS A 153 8.17 -1.65 1.83
N LEU A 154 7.69 -1.63 0.59
CA LEU A 154 6.79 -2.67 0.09
C LEU A 154 7.48 -4.03 -0.06
N ASP A 155 8.76 -4.06 -0.43
CA ASP A 155 9.54 -5.31 -0.45
C ASP A 155 9.63 -6.01 0.91
N ARG A 156 9.70 -5.23 1.99
CA ARG A 156 9.66 -5.78 3.37
C ARG A 156 8.29 -6.37 3.67
N VAL A 157 7.23 -5.69 3.26
CA VAL A 157 5.85 -6.18 3.41
C VAL A 157 5.66 -7.47 2.60
N ARG A 158 6.09 -7.52 1.34
CA ARG A 158 6.07 -8.72 0.49
C ARG A 158 6.75 -9.90 1.18
N THR A 159 7.93 -9.67 1.75
CA THR A 159 8.70 -10.71 2.44
C THR A 159 7.95 -11.24 3.66
N ARG A 160 7.41 -10.35 4.51
CA ARG A 160 6.61 -10.75 5.68
C ARG A 160 5.35 -11.52 5.30
N THR A 161 4.61 -11.06 4.29
CA THR A 161 3.39 -11.73 3.83
C THR A 161 3.69 -13.14 3.30
N ARG A 162 4.81 -13.32 2.58
CA ARG A 162 5.26 -14.65 2.13
C ARG A 162 5.60 -15.56 3.31
N GLN A 163 6.32 -15.05 4.32
CA GLN A 163 6.65 -15.81 5.53
C GLN A 163 5.40 -16.23 6.31
N LEU A 164 4.47 -15.29 6.55
CA LEU A 164 3.24 -15.56 7.27
C LEU A 164 2.40 -16.63 6.56
N ARG A 165 2.26 -16.52 5.24
CA ARG A 165 1.57 -17.52 4.42
C ARG A 165 2.21 -18.91 4.55
N ALA A 166 3.54 -19.00 4.51
CA ALA A 166 4.24 -20.27 4.67
C ALA A 166 3.98 -20.91 6.03
N VAL A 167 3.89 -20.11 7.10
CA VAL A 167 3.56 -20.59 8.45
C VAL A 167 2.12 -21.11 8.52
N LEU A 168 1.16 -20.37 7.96
CA LEU A 168 -0.26 -20.77 7.97
C LEU A 168 -0.50 -22.07 7.19
N GLN A 169 0.09 -22.20 5.99
CA GLN A 169 -0.02 -23.43 5.19
C GLN A 169 0.58 -24.67 5.87
N ASN A 170 1.60 -24.49 6.72
CA ASN A 170 2.19 -25.57 7.50
C ASN A 170 1.34 -25.96 8.72
N ARG A 171 0.46 -25.06 9.19
CA ARG A 171 -0.44 -25.30 10.32
C ARG A 171 -1.66 -26.12 9.90
N ASP A 172 -2.20 -25.88 8.71
CA ASP A 172 -3.37 -26.62 8.18
C ASP A 172 -3.04 -28.05 7.72
N LYS A 173 -1.74 -28.40 7.61
CA LYS A 173 -1.28 -29.75 7.23
C LYS A 173 -1.01 -30.68 8.42
N LYS A 174 -1.16 -30.20 9.66
CA LYS A 174 -1.03 -30.99 10.89
C LYS A 174 -2.38 -31.22 11.51
#